data_AF-A0A0Q4BIY7-F1
#
_entry.id   AF-A0A0Q4BIY7-F1
#
_cell.length_a   1.000
_cell.length_b   1.000
_cell.length_c   1.000
_cell.angle_alpha   90.00
_cell.angle_beta   90.00
_cell.angle_gamma   90.00
#
_symmetry.space_group_name_H-M   'P 1'
#
loop_
_entity.id
_entity.type
_entity.pdbx_description
1 polymer ?
#
loop_
_entity_poly.entity_id
_entity_poly.type
_entity_poly.pdbx_seq_one_letter_code
_entity_poly.pdbx_strand_id
1 'polypeptide(L)'
;MMGDSGDAARQLDNWQKVVEYSLAVITPTVLALMMFSLIVTPSLPGEVVLLVGAASASTIFPALMAQRLHYRCWAPNTMPQRMMSALFGTIYISLVAVLSVSLVSTSHGLEPGQPLTFAVVATLLLGLMAVLVYRSRNGDRFEHMDIRYFRRPASDVGTIVRSALVEEGASVREERSGRRTRLVVEDRKVVVTIASQPRRSTEVIIECVELSGKEICERIKERLGD
;
A
#
# COMPACT_ATOMS: atom_id res chain seq x y z
N MET A 1 14.35 -5.10 25.56
CA MET A 1 13.22 -5.30 24.62
C MET A 1 13.53 -4.98 23.15
N MET A 2 14.72 -4.46 22.79
CA MET A 2 15.07 -4.13 21.38
C MET A 2 15.23 -5.32 20.42
N GLY A 3 15.59 -6.52 20.91
CA GLY A 3 15.80 -7.69 20.04
C GLY A 3 14.53 -8.20 19.35
N ASP A 4 13.40 -8.23 20.06
CA ASP A 4 12.12 -8.77 19.54
C ASP A 4 11.47 -7.83 18.51
N SER A 5 11.71 -6.51 18.63
CA SER A 5 11.26 -5.50 17.66
C SER A 5 12.04 -5.57 16.35
N GLY A 6 13.37 -5.80 16.42
CA GLY A 6 14.21 -5.94 15.24
C GLY A 6 13.83 -7.15 14.38
N ASP A 7 13.54 -8.29 15.03
CA ASP A 7 13.08 -9.49 14.34
C ASP A 7 11.69 -9.31 13.74
N ALA A 8 10.77 -8.63 14.44
CA ALA A 8 9.44 -8.32 13.92
C ALA A 8 9.49 -7.39 12.69
N ALA A 9 10.34 -6.37 12.72
CA ALA A 9 10.52 -5.45 11.58
C ALA A 9 11.10 -6.16 10.35
N ARG A 10 12.06 -7.06 10.55
CA ARG A 10 12.62 -7.88 9.46
C ARG A 10 11.59 -8.85 8.87
N GLN A 11 10.81 -9.51 9.73
CA GLN A 11 9.72 -10.38 9.28
C GLN A 11 8.66 -9.58 8.51
N LEU A 12 8.36 -8.35 8.96
CA LEU A 12 7.40 -7.49 8.30
C LEU A 12 7.89 -7.13 6.89
N ASP A 13 9.14 -6.69 6.74
CA ASP A 13 9.74 -6.42 5.43
C ASP A 13 9.65 -7.63 4.49
N ASN A 14 9.94 -8.84 5.00
CA ASN A 14 9.82 -10.06 4.21
C ASN A 14 8.38 -10.31 3.74
N TRP A 15 7.38 -10.15 4.62
CA TRP A 15 5.98 -10.31 4.23
C TRP A 15 5.52 -9.24 3.24
N GLN A 16 5.97 -7.99 3.40
CA GLN A 16 5.70 -6.92 2.45
C GLN A 16 6.32 -7.21 1.07
N LYS A 17 7.53 -7.77 1.02
CA LYS A 17 8.16 -8.26 -0.22
C LYS A 17 7.37 -9.38 -0.88
N VAL A 18 6.79 -10.30 -0.10
CA VAL A 18 5.93 -11.37 -0.64
C VAL A 18 4.68 -10.78 -1.29
N VAL A 19 4.04 -9.78 -0.66
CA VAL A 19 2.88 -9.08 -1.27
C VAL A 19 3.30 -8.38 -2.56
N GLU A 20 4.40 -7.64 -2.52
CA GLU A 20 4.96 -6.95 -3.69
C GLU A 20 5.24 -7.92 -4.85
N TYR A 21 5.95 -9.02 -4.58
CA TYR A 21 6.27 -10.03 -5.58
C TYR A 21 5.01 -10.69 -6.15
N SER A 22 4.03 -10.97 -5.29
CA SER A 22 2.75 -11.56 -5.73
C SER A 22 2.03 -10.64 -6.71
N LEU A 23 2.00 -9.33 -6.42
CA LEU A 23 1.36 -8.34 -7.29
C LEU A 23 2.19 -7.99 -8.53
N ALA A 24 3.53 -8.02 -8.44
CA ALA A 24 4.41 -7.62 -9.54
C ALA A 24 4.70 -8.75 -10.53
N VAL A 25 4.65 -10.01 -10.09
CA VAL A 25 5.02 -11.18 -10.91
C VAL A 25 3.83 -12.10 -11.12
N ILE A 26 3.18 -12.57 -10.06
CA ILE A 26 2.13 -13.59 -10.19
C ILE A 26 0.91 -13.00 -10.91
N THR A 27 0.39 -11.87 -10.45
CA THR A 27 -0.80 -11.25 -11.07
C THR A 27 -0.62 -10.97 -12.57
N PRO A 28 0.48 -10.33 -13.03
CA PRO A 28 0.66 -10.04 -14.44
C PRO A 28 0.92 -11.30 -15.28
N THR A 29 1.64 -12.29 -14.75
CA THR A 29 1.85 -13.57 -15.46
C THR A 29 0.56 -14.32 -15.68
N VAL A 30 -0.31 -14.42 -14.67
CA VAL A 30 -1.59 -15.12 -14.83
C VAL A 30 -2.51 -14.34 -15.80
N LEU A 31 -2.50 -13.00 -15.74
CA LEU A 31 -3.27 -12.18 -16.67
C LEU A 31 -2.77 -12.34 -18.11
N ALA A 32 -1.45 -12.40 -18.32
CA ALA A 32 -0.87 -12.69 -19.63
C ALA A 32 -1.29 -14.08 -20.14
N LEU A 33 -1.22 -15.11 -19.28
CA LEU A 33 -1.67 -16.47 -19.62
C LEU A 33 -3.15 -16.50 -20.02
N MET A 34 -4.00 -15.76 -19.30
CA MET A 34 -5.42 -15.61 -19.64
C MET A 34 -5.58 -15.02 -21.04
N MET A 35 -4.88 -13.93 -21.33
CA MET A 35 -4.94 -13.28 -22.65
C MET A 35 -4.41 -14.16 -23.78
N PHE A 36 -3.33 -14.90 -23.55
CA PHE A 36 -2.80 -15.86 -24.53
C PHE A 36 -3.73 -17.06 -24.73
N SER A 37 -4.38 -17.56 -23.68
CA SER A 37 -5.33 -18.68 -23.77
C SER A 37 -6.52 -18.37 -24.67
N LEU A 38 -6.97 -17.11 -24.71
CA LEU A 38 -8.03 -16.67 -25.63
C LEU A 38 -7.66 -16.81 -27.11
N ILE A 39 -6.36 -16.79 -27.44
CA ILE A 39 -5.86 -16.93 -28.82
C ILE A 39 -5.55 -18.39 -29.14
N VAL A 40 -4.80 -19.08 -28.27
CA VAL A 40 -4.22 -20.39 -28.56
C VAL A 40 -5.19 -21.53 -28.28
N THR A 41 -5.97 -21.43 -27.20
CA THR A 41 -6.84 -22.53 -26.72
C THR A 41 -8.09 -21.98 -26.04
N PRO A 42 -9.15 -21.62 -26.79
CA PRO A 42 -10.33 -20.93 -26.26
C PRO A 42 -11.17 -21.74 -25.26
N SER A 43 -10.85 -22.99 -24.98
CA SER A 43 -11.48 -23.82 -23.93
C SER A 43 -10.87 -23.66 -22.53
N LEU A 44 -9.65 -23.12 -22.42
CA LEU A 44 -8.94 -22.89 -21.15
C LEU A 44 -9.30 -21.64 -20.33
N PRO A 45 -10.02 -20.60 -20.84
CA PRO A 45 -10.26 -19.38 -20.07
C PRO A 45 -10.91 -19.61 -18.70
N GLY A 46 -11.84 -20.57 -18.59
CA GLY A 46 -12.49 -20.88 -17.31
C GLY A 46 -11.53 -21.39 -16.24
N GLU A 47 -10.61 -22.28 -16.61
CA GLU A 47 -9.59 -22.82 -15.70
C GLU A 47 -8.57 -21.75 -15.29
N VAL A 48 -8.17 -20.89 -16.24
CA VAL A 48 -7.23 -19.79 -15.96
C VAL A 48 -7.85 -18.75 -15.04
N VAL A 49 -9.15 -18.42 -15.20
CA VAL A 49 -9.85 -17.51 -14.29
C VAL A 49 -9.89 -18.05 -12.86
N LEU A 50 -10.12 -19.35 -12.68
CA LEU A 50 -10.05 -19.99 -11.36
C LEU A 50 -8.63 -19.87 -10.75
N LEU A 51 -7.60 -20.04 -11.57
CA LEU A 51 -6.20 -19.86 -11.15
C LEU A 51 -5.93 -18.40 -10.72
N VAL A 52 -6.43 -17.41 -11.47
CA VAL A 52 -6.33 -15.98 -11.09
C VAL A 52 -7.01 -15.73 -9.74
N GLY A 53 -8.21 -16.28 -9.55
CA GLY A 53 -8.96 -16.13 -8.31
C GLY A 53 -8.21 -16.74 -7.12
N ALA A 54 -7.67 -17.94 -7.29
CA ALA A 54 -6.87 -18.62 -6.27
C ALA A 54 -5.57 -17.85 -5.96
N ALA A 55 -4.85 -17.39 -6.99
CA ALA A 55 -3.65 -16.57 -6.82
C ALA A 55 -3.96 -15.27 -6.08
N SER A 56 -5.07 -14.60 -6.42
CA SER A 56 -5.50 -13.37 -5.75
C SER A 56 -5.84 -13.62 -4.27
N ALA A 57 -6.61 -14.68 -3.98
CA ALA A 57 -6.95 -15.08 -2.61
C ALA A 57 -5.72 -15.42 -1.77
N SER A 58 -4.67 -15.99 -2.40
CA SER A 58 -3.42 -16.33 -1.70
C SER A 58 -2.70 -15.10 -1.12
N THR A 59 -2.93 -13.90 -1.67
CA THR A 59 -2.33 -12.64 -1.18
C THR A 59 -2.94 -12.15 0.14
N ILE A 60 -4.09 -12.69 0.55
CA ILE A 60 -4.73 -12.37 1.84
C ILE A 60 -3.84 -12.82 3.00
N PHE A 61 -3.23 -13.99 2.90
CA PHE A 61 -2.38 -14.53 3.96
C PHE A 61 -1.16 -13.64 4.28
N PRO A 62 -0.30 -13.26 3.31
CA PRO A 62 0.83 -12.37 3.59
C PRO A 62 0.38 -10.98 4.07
N ALA A 63 -0.75 -10.46 3.57
CA ALA A 63 -1.32 -9.20 4.06
C ALA A 63 -1.72 -9.28 5.53
N LEU A 64 -2.36 -10.37 5.96
CA LEU A 64 -2.71 -10.61 7.37
C LEU A 64 -1.47 -10.74 8.25
N MET A 65 -0.42 -11.40 7.77
CA MET A 65 0.84 -11.53 8.52
C MET A 65 1.55 -10.18 8.68
N ALA A 66 1.63 -9.38 7.61
CA ALA A 66 2.15 -8.02 7.68
C ALA A 66 1.36 -7.16 8.67
N GLN A 67 0.02 -7.21 8.61
CA GLN A 67 -0.83 -6.48 9.54
C GLN A 67 -0.58 -6.88 11.01
N ARG A 68 -0.44 -8.19 11.29
CA ARG A 68 -0.13 -8.68 12.65
C ARG A 68 1.20 -8.16 13.17
N LEU A 69 2.20 -8.07 12.31
CA LEU A 69 3.54 -7.60 12.71
C LEU A 69 3.56 -6.10 12.98
N HIS A 70 2.76 -5.30 12.28
CA HIS A 70 2.58 -3.89 12.62
C HIS A 70 1.92 -3.66 14.00
N TYR A 71 1.38 -4.67 14.69
CA TYR A 71 1.01 -4.52 16.11
C TYR A 71 2.22 -4.60 17.06
N ARG A 72 3.33 -5.20 16.61
CA ARG A 72 4.49 -5.52 17.44
C ARG A 72 5.59 -4.48 17.34
N CYS A 73 5.77 -3.86 16.17
CA CYS A 73 6.85 -2.91 15.93
C CYS A 73 6.37 -1.64 15.24
N TRP A 74 7.11 -0.55 15.46
CA TRP A 74 7.11 0.59 14.55
C TRP A 74 7.86 0.19 13.29
N ALA A 75 7.32 0.55 12.13
CA ALA A 75 7.98 0.27 10.87
C ALA A 75 7.70 1.37 9.84
N PRO A 76 8.63 1.61 8.90
CA PRO A 76 8.39 2.50 7.78
C PRO A 76 7.16 2.08 6.98
N ASN A 77 6.38 3.05 6.52
CA ASN A 77 5.19 2.83 5.70
C ASN A 77 5.56 2.61 4.23
N THR A 78 6.26 1.51 3.94
CA THR A 78 6.76 1.19 2.59
C THR A 78 5.74 0.52 1.68
N MET A 79 4.61 0.05 2.21
CA MET A 79 3.59 -0.65 1.42
C MET A 79 3.00 0.19 0.27
N PRO A 80 2.62 1.47 0.45
CA PRO A 80 2.11 2.29 -0.65
C PRO A 80 3.10 2.39 -1.81
N GLN A 81 4.38 2.59 -1.54
CA GLN A 81 5.42 2.65 -2.57
C GLN A 81 5.56 1.33 -3.33
N ARG A 82 5.59 0.20 -2.61
CA ARG A 82 5.67 -1.14 -3.20
C ARG A 82 4.44 -1.48 -4.05
N MET A 83 3.25 -1.13 -3.56
CA MET A 83 2.01 -1.32 -4.31
C MET A 83 2.00 -0.48 -5.59
N MET A 84 2.48 0.77 -5.56
CA MET A 84 2.62 1.59 -6.78
C MET A 84 3.58 0.95 -7.78
N SER A 85 4.72 0.43 -7.32
CA SER A 85 5.68 -0.30 -8.17
C SER A 85 5.03 -1.52 -8.85
N ALA A 86 4.31 -2.33 -8.08
CA ALA A 86 3.62 -3.50 -8.58
C ALA A 86 2.49 -3.15 -9.57
N LEU A 87 1.75 -2.05 -9.31
CA LEU A 87 0.74 -1.54 -10.23
C LEU A 87 1.33 -1.07 -11.56
N PHE A 88 2.51 -0.42 -11.55
CA PHE A 88 3.21 -0.08 -12.79
C PHE A 88 3.52 -1.33 -13.62
N GLY A 89 4.08 -2.37 -12.99
CA GLY A 89 4.36 -3.63 -13.67
C GLY A 89 3.09 -4.27 -14.25
N THR A 90 2.02 -4.31 -13.45
CA THR A 90 0.74 -4.88 -13.88
C THR A 90 0.13 -4.15 -15.06
N ILE A 91 0.08 -2.82 -15.02
CA ILE A 91 -0.49 -2.00 -16.09
C ILE A 91 0.36 -2.12 -17.35
N TYR A 92 1.69 -2.07 -17.22
CA TYR A 92 2.60 -2.19 -18.36
C TYR A 92 2.46 -3.55 -19.06
N ILE A 93 2.48 -4.66 -18.31
CA ILE A 93 2.33 -6.01 -18.86
C ILE A 93 0.95 -6.18 -19.49
N SER A 94 -0.11 -5.66 -18.86
CA SER A 94 -1.47 -5.69 -19.41
C SER A 94 -1.54 -4.92 -20.74
N LEU A 95 -0.91 -3.76 -20.82
CA LEU A 95 -0.86 -2.94 -22.03
C LEU A 95 -0.13 -3.68 -23.16
N VAL A 96 1.05 -4.25 -22.87
CA VAL A 96 1.82 -5.04 -23.85
C VAL A 96 1.01 -6.25 -24.32
N ALA A 97 0.38 -7.00 -23.41
CA ALA A 97 -0.42 -8.16 -23.75
C ALA A 97 -1.61 -7.79 -24.64
N VAL A 98 -2.36 -6.73 -24.30
CA VAL A 98 -3.48 -6.24 -25.12
C VAL A 98 -2.99 -5.82 -26.51
N LEU A 99 -1.89 -5.06 -26.60
CA LEU A 99 -1.32 -4.65 -27.87
C LEU A 99 -0.85 -5.85 -28.72
N SER A 100 -0.18 -6.83 -28.11
CA SER A 100 0.24 -8.06 -28.79
C SER A 100 -0.94 -8.86 -29.33
N VAL A 101 -2.00 -9.04 -28.52
CA VAL A 101 -3.24 -9.71 -28.96
C VAL A 101 -3.90 -8.94 -30.11
N SER A 102 -3.98 -7.61 -30.02
CA SER A 102 -4.55 -6.76 -31.08
C SER A 102 -3.75 -6.84 -32.38
N LEU A 103 -2.42 -6.81 -32.31
CA LEU A 103 -1.55 -6.93 -33.50
C LEU A 103 -1.67 -8.32 -34.14
N VAL A 104 -1.66 -9.39 -33.34
CA VAL A 104 -1.86 -10.77 -33.82
C VAL A 104 -3.24 -10.94 -34.46
N SER A 105 -4.29 -10.41 -33.81
CA SER A 105 -5.66 -10.36 -34.36
C SER A 105 -5.71 -9.67 -35.72
N THR A 106 -5.08 -8.49 -35.83
CA THR A 106 -4.99 -7.74 -37.10
C THR A 106 -4.30 -8.56 -38.19
N SER A 107 -3.20 -9.25 -37.85
CA SER A 107 -2.45 -10.09 -38.79
C SER A 107 -3.22 -11.33 -39.27
N HIS A 108 -4.21 -11.79 -38.51
CA HIS A 108 -5.11 -12.89 -38.87
C HIS A 108 -6.45 -12.42 -39.48
N GLY A 109 -6.59 -11.13 -39.82
CA GLY A 109 -7.80 -10.59 -40.46
C GLY A 109 -8.98 -10.38 -39.51
N LEU A 110 -8.77 -10.45 -38.20
CA LEU A 110 -9.76 -10.13 -37.17
C LEU A 110 -9.71 -8.63 -36.88
N GLU A 111 -10.81 -7.91 -37.16
CA GLU A 111 -10.89 -6.44 -37.09
C GLU A 111 -10.47 -5.88 -35.72
N PRO A 112 -9.29 -5.21 -35.62
CA PRO A 112 -8.79 -4.64 -34.37
C PRO A 112 -9.50 -3.35 -33.94
N GLY A 113 -10.43 -2.85 -34.76
CA GLY A 113 -11.19 -1.62 -34.53
C GLY A 113 -12.34 -1.75 -33.53
N GLN A 114 -12.40 -2.84 -32.76
CA GLN A 114 -13.48 -3.02 -31.79
C GLN A 114 -13.39 -1.98 -30.67
N PRO A 115 -14.50 -1.27 -30.38
CA PRO A 115 -14.52 -0.19 -29.38
C PRO A 115 -14.10 -0.68 -27.98
N LEU A 116 -14.25 -1.97 -27.71
CA LEU A 116 -13.88 -2.60 -26.44
C LEU A 116 -12.35 -2.64 -26.25
N THR A 117 -11.57 -2.92 -27.29
CA THR A 117 -10.09 -2.93 -27.22
C THR A 117 -9.55 -1.53 -26.96
N PHE A 118 -10.07 -0.52 -27.66
CA PHE A 118 -9.73 0.88 -27.42
C PHE A 118 -10.07 1.32 -25.99
N ALA A 119 -11.26 0.96 -25.49
CA ALA A 119 -11.69 1.28 -24.13
C ALA A 119 -10.77 0.64 -23.08
N VAL A 120 -10.33 -0.61 -23.28
CA VAL A 120 -9.39 -1.29 -22.38
C VAL A 120 -8.03 -0.60 -22.38
N VAL A 121 -7.46 -0.29 -23.56
CA VAL A 121 -6.18 0.41 -23.68
C VAL A 121 -6.25 1.80 -23.05
N ALA A 122 -7.27 2.59 -23.36
CA ALA A 122 -7.46 3.92 -22.80
C ALA A 122 -7.58 3.88 -21.27
N THR A 123 -8.30 2.90 -20.73
CA THR A 123 -8.47 2.72 -19.28
C THR A 123 -7.16 2.36 -18.60
N LEU A 124 -6.35 1.48 -19.20
CA LEU A 124 -5.02 1.12 -18.70
C LEU A 124 -4.09 2.34 -18.69
N LEU A 125 -4.09 3.15 -19.75
CA LEU A 125 -3.30 4.38 -19.83
C LEU A 125 -3.74 5.43 -18.80
N LEU A 126 -5.05 5.63 -18.63
CA LEU A 126 -5.58 6.53 -17.59
C LEU A 126 -5.21 6.04 -16.18
N GLY A 127 -5.28 4.73 -15.96
CA GLY A 127 -4.82 4.09 -14.72
C GLY A 127 -3.33 4.36 -14.47
N LEU A 128 -2.49 4.20 -15.49
CA LEU A 128 -1.06 4.48 -15.39
C LEU A 128 -0.78 5.93 -14.98
N MET A 129 -1.44 6.88 -15.66
CA MET A 129 -1.32 8.31 -15.36
C MET A 129 -1.76 8.62 -13.94
N ALA A 130 -2.87 8.04 -13.48
CA ALA A 130 -3.34 8.23 -12.11
C ALA A 130 -2.32 7.72 -11.08
N VAL A 131 -1.72 6.54 -11.30
CA VAL A 131 -0.68 5.98 -10.41
C VAL A 131 0.58 6.85 -10.43
N LEU A 132 1.01 7.35 -11.60
CA LEU A 132 2.17 8.26 -11.71
C LEU A 132 1.95 9.57 -10.96
N VAL A 133 0.79 10.20 -11.13
CA VAL A 133 0.43 11.45 -10.42
C VAL A 133 0.32 11.22 -8.91
N TYR A 134 -0.23 10.07 -8.50
CA TYR A 134 -0.31 9.74 -7.09
C TYR A 134 1.08 9.53 -6.48
N ARG A 135 1.98 8.82 -7.18
CA ARG A 135 3.37 8.61 -6.76
C ARG A 135 4.13 9.93 -6.66
N SER A 136 4.06 10.80 -7.67
CA SER A 136 4.80 12.06 -7.66
C SER A 136 4.38 12.98 -6.52
N ARG A 137 3.11 12.95 -6.13
CA ARG A 137 2.60 13.77 -5.02
C ARG A 137 2.88 13.23 -3.63
N ASN A 138 3.04 11.91 -3.47
CA ASN A 138 3.11 11.27 -2.15
C ASN A 138 4.41 10.51 -1.90
N GLY A 139 5.30 10.39 -2.89
CA GLY A 139 6.54 9.59 -2.82
C GLY A 139 7.39 9.95 -1.60
N ASP A 140 7.84 11.20 -1.53
CA ASP A 140 8.68 11.73 -0.45
C ASP A 140 8.00 11.59 0.92
N ARG A 141 6.68 11.79 0.94
CA ARG A 141 5.88 11.69 2.16
C ARG A 141 5.96 10.30 2.77
N PHE A 142 5.88 9.25 1.97
CA PHE A 142 5.93 7.87 2.46
C PHE A 142 7.28 7.48 3.08
N GLU A 143 8.38 8.09 2.64
CA GLU A 143 9.72 7.81 3.19
C GLU A 143 9.88 8.28 4.63
N HIS A 144 9.09 9.28 5.02
CA HIS A 144 9.15 9.92 6.33
C HIS A 144 8.04 9.44 7.28
N MET A 145 7.31 8.38 6.90
CA MET A 145 6.17 7.87 7.64
C MET A 145 6.50 6.55 8.34
N ASP A 146 6.30 6.52 9.65
CA ASP A 146 6.27 5.29 10.44
C ASP A 146 4.84 4.94 10.84
N ILE A 147 4.54 3.65 10.87
CA ILE A 147 3.22 3.13 11.19
C ILE A 147 3.28 2.01 12.23
N ARG A 148 2.32 2.02 13.15
CA ARG A 148 2.08 0.94 14.11
C ARG A 148 0.59 0.83 14.46
N TYR A 149 0.12 -0.39 14.68
CA TYR A 149 -1.22 -0.65 15.23
C TYR A 149 -1.16 -0.95 16.72
N PHE A 150 -2.21 -0.55 17.44
CA PHE A 150 -2.37 -0.77 18.87
C PHE A 150 -3.71 -1.44 19.14
N ARG A 151 -3.71 -2.37 20.10
CA ARG A 151 -4.95 -2.99 20.64
C ARG A 151 -5.54 -2.13 21.77
N ARG A 152 -5.66 -0.83 21.53
CA ARG A 152 -6.18 0.18 22.44
C ARG A 152 -7.11 1.10 21.62
N PRO A 153 -8.18 1.66 22.20
CA PRO A 153 -9.07 2.57 21.48
C PRO A 153 -8.38 3.90 21.16
N ALA A 154 -8.86 4.57 20.11
CA ALA A 154 -8.23 5.78 19.58
C ALA A 154 -8.24 6.95 20.58
N SER A 155 -9.20 6.96 21.52
CA SER A 155 -9.24 7.93 22.63
C SER A 155 -8.00 7.83 23.52
N ASP A 156 -7.63 6.61 23.91
CA ASP A 156 -6.57 6.37 24.89
C ASP A 156 -5.21 6.66 24.26
N VAL A 157 -5.01 6.17 23.04
CA VAL A 157 -3.83 6.47 22.22
C VAL A 157 -3.75 7.99 21.96
N GLY A 158 -4.85 8.63 21.63
CA GLY A 158 -4.92 10.08 21.43
C GLY A 158 -4.52 10.88 22.65
N THR A 159 -4.95 10.46 23.85
CA THR A 159 -4.55 11.10 25.11
C THR A 159 -3.05 11.00 25.35
N ILE A 160 -2.44 9.81 25.13
CA ILE A 160 -1.00 9.59 25.29
C ILE A 160 -0.18 10.45 24.31
N VAL A 161 -0.61 10.51 23.04
CA VAL A 161 0.08 11.33 22.03
C VAL A 161 -0.02 12.81 22.38
N ARG A 162 -1.22 13.29 22.78
CA ARG A 162 -1.39 14.69 23.17
C ARG A 162 -0.55 15.04 24.40
N SER A 163 -0.49 14.18 25.42
CA SER A 163 0.35 14.44 26.59
C SER A 163 1.83 14.52 26.23
N ALA A 164 2.32 13.64 25.36
CA ALA A 164 3.70 13.68 24.89
C ALA A 164 4.01 14.98 24.12
N LEU A 165 3.08 15.46 23.30
CA LEU A 165 3.23 16.72 22.57
C LEU A 165 3.20 17.96 23.48
N VAL A 166 2.37 17.96 24.52
CA VAL A 166 2.28 19.07 25.49
C VAL A 166 3.54 19.17 26.34
N GLU A 167 4.11 18.04 26.76
CA GLU A 167 5.38 18.02 27.51
C GLU A 167 6.56 18.61 26.69
N GLU A 168 6.53 18.46 25.37
CA GLU A 168 7.50 19.05 24.43
C GLU A 168 7.26 20.54 24.14
N GLY A 169 6.21 21.13 24.73
CA GLY A 169 5.82 22.52 24.47
C GLY A 169 5.36 22.77 23.02
N ALA A 170 4.94 21.72 22.30
CA ALA A 170 4.57 21.84 20.90
C ALA A 170 3.19 22.49 20.73
N SER A 171 3.08 23.47 19.83
CA SER A 171 1.78 24.02 19.43
C SER A 171 1.09 23.05 18.45
N VAL A 172 0.03 22.40 18.90
CA VAL A 172 -0.66 21.36 18.13
C VAL A 172 -1.93 21.91 17.50
N ARG A 173 -2.04 21.79 16.18
CA ARG A 173 -3.29 21.97 15.43
C ARG A 173 -3.97 20.63 15.25
N GLU A 174 -5.22 20.50 15.71
CA GLU A 174 -6.01 19.29 15.59
C GLU A 174 -7.01 19.38 14.43
N GLU A 175 -6.95 18.42 13.51
CA GLU A 175 -7.87 18.26 12.41
C GLU A 175 -8.62 16.93 12.58
N ARG A 176 -9.94 16.98 12.79
CA ARG A 176 -10.78 15.78 12.86
C ARG A 176 -11.47 15.52 11.54
N SER A 177 -11.35 14.29 11.04
CA SER A 177 -12.03 13.84 9.83
C SER A 177 -12.58 12.42 10.04
N GLY A 178 -13.86 12.33 10.37
CA GLY A 178 -14.56 11.07 10.61
C GLY A 178 -13.88 10.22 11.69
N ARG A 179 -13.35 9.06 11.31
CA ARG A 179 -12.64 8.12 12.20
C ARG A 179 -11.17 8.45 12.42
N ARG A 180 -10.68 9.54 11.81
CA ARG A 180 -9.28 9.96 11.86
C ARG A 180 -9.15 11.28 12.60
N THR A 181 -8.16 11.36 13.48
CA THR A 181 -7.72 12.59 14.11
C THR A 181 -6.28 12.82 13.68
N ARG A 182 -5.99 14.01 13.17
CA ARG A 182 -4.66 14.41 12.74
C ARG A 182 -4.17 15.54 13.64
N LEU A 183 -3.00 15.36 14.22
CA LEU A 183 -2.32 16.32 15.08
C LEU A 183 -1.13 16.85 14.29
N VAL A 184 -1.12 18.15 14.01
CA VAL A 184 -0.10 18.82 13.20
C VAL A 184 0.69 19.74 14.11
N VAL A 185 2.00 19.54 14.15
CA VAL A 185 2.98 20.37 14.84
C VAL A 185 3.70 21.17 13.76
N GLU A 186 3.15 22.35 13.44
CA GLU A 186 3.54 23.14 12.27
C GLU A 186 5.01 23.61 12.33
N ASP A 187 5.48 23.98 13.53
CA ASP A 187 6.83 24.48 13.80
C ASP A 187 7.92 23.41 13.60
N ARG A 188 7.61 22.13 13.82
CA ARG A 188 8.56 21.02 13.67
C ARG A 188 8.24 20.07 12.51
N LYS A 189 7.26 20.43 11.67
CA LYS A 189 6.76 19.63 10.53
C LYS A 189 6.49 18.16 10.88
N VAL A 190 5.91 17.93 12.06
CA VAL A 190 5.48 16.60 12.50
C VAL A 190 3.98 16.48 12.35
N VAL A 191 3.53 15.38 11.75
CA VAL A 191 2.10 15.05 11.62
C VAL A 191 1.85 13.68 12.21
N VAL A 192 0.98 13.61 13.21
CA VAL A 192 0.52 12.34 13.80
C VAL A 192 -0.91 12.10 13.41
N THR A 193 -1.17 11.00 12.70
CA THR A 193 -2.52 10.56 12.34
C THR A 193 -2.91 9.38 13.21
N ILE A 194 -4.06 9.50 13.88
CA ILE A 194 -4.64 8.48 14.75
C ILE A 194 -5.98 8.06 14.12
N ALA A 195 -6.07 6.83 13.66
CA ALA A 195 -7.23 6.29 12.98
C ALA A 195 -7.84 5.13 13.76
N SER A 196 -9.16 5.21 14.01
CA SER A 196 -9.90 4.11 14.63
C SER A 196 -10.08 2.95 13.66
N GLN A 197 -9.71 1.74 14.10
CA GLN A 197 -9.78 0.49 13.36
C GLN A 197 -10.80 -0.48 14.00
N PRO A 198 -11.29 -1.49 13.26
CA PRO A 198 -12.20 -2.50 13.80
C PRO A 198 -11.63 -3.19 15.06
N ARG A 199 -12.51 -3.79 15.87
CA ARG A 199 -12.13 -4.55 17.08
C ARG A 199 -11.34 -3.72 18.12
N ARG A 200 -11.72 -2.46 18.32
CA ARG A 200 -11.09 -1.52 19.27
C ARG A 200 -9.57 -1.39 19.07
N SER A 201 -9.14 -1.47 17.82
CA SER A 201 -7.75 -1.24 17.45
C SER A 201 -7.56 0.18 16.95
N THR A 202 -6.33 0.67 17.00
CA THR A 202 -5.98 2.01 16.52
C THR A 202 -4.76 1.90 15.63
N GLU A 203 -4.80 2.60 14.51
CA GLU A 203 -3.66 2.81 13.63
C GLU A 203 -3.05 4.17 13.95
N VAL A 204 -1.75 4.19 14.19
CA VAL A 204 -1.00 5.43 14.40
C VAL A 204 0.03 5.53 13.30
N ILE A 205 0.03 6.68 12.64
CA ILE A 205 0.98 7.03 11.60
C ILE A 205 1.68 8.31 12.03
N ILE A 206 3.00 8.29 12.10
CA ILE A 206 3.83 9.43 12.45
C ILE A 206 4.62 9.81 11.22
N GLU A 207 4.46 11.04 10.76
CA GLU A 207 5.17 11.61 9.63
C GLU A 207 6.14 12.67 10.14
N CYS A 208 7.44 12.44 9.93
CA CYS A 208 8.53 13.29 10.40
C CYS A 208 9.34 13.84 9.22
N VAL A 209 8.94 14.99 8.69
CA VAL A 209 9.54 15.53 7.45
C VAL A 209 10.93 16.11 7.70
N GLU A 210 11.20 16.63 8.90
CA GLU A 210 12.47 17.28 9.24
C GLU A 210 13.16 16.65 10.45
N LEU A 211 14.49 16.82 10.50
CA LEU A 211 15.32 16.39 11.62
C LEU A 211 14.92 17.05 12.94
N SER A 212 14.39 18.28 12.88
CA SER A 212 13.86 19.03 14.03
C SER A 212 12.69 18.32 14.73
N GLY A 213 11.93 17.50 13.99
CA GLY A 213 10.80 16.72 14.50
C GLY A 213 11.17 15.33 15.03
N LYS A 214 12.42 14.87 14.80
CA LYS A 214 12.81 13.49 15.08
C LYS A 214 12.72 13.13 16.56
N GLU A 215 13.15 14.02 17.44
CA GLU A 215 13.12 13.81 18.89
C GLU A 215 11.68 13.67 19.41
N ILE A 216 10.76 14.52 18.94
CA ILE A 216 9.33 14.42 19.27
C ILE A 216 8.78 13.08 18.78
N CYS A 217 9.10 12.68 17.55
CA CYS A 217 8.62 11.43 16.98
C CYS A 217 9.09 10.21 17.78
N GLU A 218 10.37 10.15 18.15
CA GLU A 218 10.89 9.06 18.98
C GLU A 218 10.27 9.06 20.38
N ARG A 219 10.07 10.22 21.00
CA ARG A 219 9.40 10.31 22.31
C ARG A 219 7.95 9.82 22.26
N ILE A 220 7.21 10.14 21.20
CA ILE A 220 5.86 9.61 20.99
C ILE A 220 5.90 8.08 20.82
N LYS A 221 6.86 7.56 20.05
CA LYS A 221 7.02 6.11 19.84
C LYS A 221 7.34 5.37 21.13
N GLU A 222 8.19 5.94 21.98
CA GLU A 222 8.54 5.40 23.30
C GLU A 222 7.32 5.37 24.22
N ARG A 223 6.62 6.51 24.37
CA ARG A 223 5.41 6.62 25.21
C ARG A 223 4.28 5.68 24.79
N LEU A 224 4.19 5.36 23.50
CA LEU A 224 3.23 4.37 22.99
C LEU A 224 3.75 2.93 23.04
N GLY A 225 5.07 2.75 23.13
CA GLY A 225 5.72 1.45 23.26
C GLY A 225 5.53 0.83 24.63
N ASP A 226 5.40 1.68 25.65
CA ASP A 226 5.09 1.34 27.04
C ASP A 226 3.57 1.06 27.29
#